data_AF-C6LLY2-F1
#
_entry.id   AF-C6LLY2-F1
#
_cell.length_a   1.000
_cell.length_b   1.000
_cell.length_c   1.000
_cell.angle_alpha   90.00
_cell.angle_beta   90.00
_cell.angle_gamma   90.00
#
_symmetry.space_group_name_H-M   'P 1'
#
loop_
_entity.id
_entity.type
_entity.pdbx_description
1 polymer ?
#
loop_
_entity_poly.entity_id
_entity_poly.type
_entity_poly.pdbx_seq_one_letter_code
_entity_poly.pdbx_strand_id
1 'polypeptide(L)'
;MVDRWESYSAEGFDMGEHLFERLARERNITVEEMRAIISARIEKGWNDPDPEKRAQWRKIPCEGEIPTPDEWLQLLIHGWLKLPTMRFCFRYYDEYIDGITYEKNLDTFGKVSYDAPASISIYTDSFEDKEAVSQCIENYNKTVDEDSRISYTDYVELLTSSLTSMVDVISYVLIAFVAVSLIVSCI
;
A
#
# COMPACT_ATOMS: atom_id res chain seq x y z
N MET A 1 0.65 25.87 0.60
CA MET A 1 2.05 25.43 0.85
C MET A 1 2.33 25.22 2.33
N VAL A 2 1.44 25.69 3.23
CA VAL A 2 1.50 25.51 4.68
C VAL A 2 0.89 24.16 5.11
N ASP A 3 -0.08 23.63 4.35
CA ASP A 3 -0.82 22.40 4.70
C ASP A 3 0.00 21.11 4.73
N ARG A 4 1.11 21.09 3.99
CA ARG A 4 2.00 19.92 3.92
C ARG A 4 2.95 19.83 5.11
N TRP A 5 3.15 20.93 5.86
CA TRP A 5 4.00 20.93 7.06
C TRP A 5 3.22 20.46 8.29
N GLU A 6 1.92 20.70 8.36
CA GLU A 6 1.04 20.20 9.43
C GLU A 6 0.84 18.68 9.32
N SER A 7 0.75 18.11 8.11
CA SER A 7 0.62 16.64 7.96
C SER A 7 1.89 15.90 8.42
N TYR A 8 3.08 16.42 8.10
CA TYR A 8 4.35 15.86 8.59
C TYR A 8 4.54 16.06 10.10
N SER A 9 3.98 17.13 10.68
CA SER A 9 3.99 17.36 12.13
C SER A 9 3.09 16.36 12.86
N ALA A 10 1.93 16.01 12.29
CA ALA A 10 1.00 15.06 12.89
C ALA A 10 1.52 13.61 12.79
N GLU A 11 2.05 13.20 11.63
CA GLU A 11 2.65 11.87 11.44
C GLU A 11 3.94 11.68 12.28
N GLY A 12 4.74 12.75 12.45
CA GLY A 12 5.92 12.73 13.31
C GLY A 12 5.60 12.68 14.81
N PHE A 13 4.41 13.17 15.21
CA PHE A 13 3.92 13.14 16.59
C PHE A 13 3.46 11.73 16.98
N ASP A 14 2.68 11.08 16.11
CA ASP A 14 2.17 9.70 16.30
C ASP A 14 3.31 8.65 16.27
N MET A 15 4.27 8.80 15.35
CA MET A 15 5.49 7.99 15.28
C MET A 15 6.35 8.10 16.56
N GLY A 16 6.33 9.26 17.23
CA GLY A 16 7.03 9.51 18.48
C GLY A 16 6.48 8.67 19.64
N GLU A 17 5.16 8.50 19.72
CA GLU A 17 4.51 7.72 20.78
C GLU A 17 4.86 6.23 20.67
N HIS A 18 4.77 5.66 19.47
CA HIS A 18 5.15 4.26 19.23
C HIS A 18 6.64 3.98 19.45
N LEU A 19 7.52 4.96 19.26
CA LEU A 19 8.95 4.80 19.50
C LEU A 19 9.25 4.57 21.00
N PHE A 20 8.59 5.30 21.90
CA PHE A 20 8.77 5.10 23.34
C PHE A 20 8.35 3.71 23.78
N GLU A 21 7.18 3.24 23.31
CA GLU A 21 6.68 1.90 23.60
C GLU A 21 7.64 0.81 23.12
N ARG A 22 8.26 1.00 21.94
CA ARG A 22 9.23 0.06 21.38
C ARG A 22 10.54 0.05 22.17
N LEU A 23 11.09 1.21 22.49
CA LEU A 23 12.33 1.31 23.28
C LEU A 23 12.15 0.76 24.69
N ALA A 24 10.98 0.98 25.28
CA ALA A 24 10.58 0.41 26.56
C ALA A 24 10.51 -1.13 26.48
N ARG A 25 9.88 -1.67 25.43
CA ARG A 25 9.77 -3.12 25.18
C ARG A 25 11.13 -3.81 24.99
N GLU A 26 12.04 -3.23 24.21
CA GLU A 26 13.38 -3.80 23.97
C GLU A 26 14.22 -3.89 25.26
N ARG A 27 14.05 -2.93 26.16
CA ARG A 27 14.74 -2.88 27.46
C ARG A 27 13.95 -3.56 28.57
N ASN A 28 12.76 -4.07 28.26
CA ASN A 28 11.83 -4.69 29.20
C ASN A 28 11.50 -3.79 30.41
N ILE A 29 11.35 -2.48 30.15
CA ILE A 29 10.99 -1.43 31.10
C ILE A 29 9.67 -0.78 30.69
N THR A 30 9.06 0.00 31.57
CA THR A 30 7.84 0.76 31.25
C THR A 30 8.15 2.04 30.47
N VAL A 31 7.13 2.60 29.80
CA VAL A 31 7.27 3.84 29.00
C VAL A 31 7.62 5.03 29.90
N GLU A 32 7.04 5.05 31.10
CA GLU A 32 7.28 6.04 32.14
C GLU A 32 8.72 5.98 32.66
N GLU A 33 9.24 4.77 32.88
CA GLU A 33 10.65 4.57 33.24
C GLU A 33 11.59 4.98 32.10
N MET A 34 11.24 4.71 30.85
CA MET A 34 12.03 5.13 29.69
C MET A 34 12.07 6.67 29.59
N ARG A 35 10.93 7.34 29.79
CA ARG A 35 10.84 8.80 29.87
C ARG A 35 11.69 9.37 31.01
N ALA A 36 11.70 8.71 32.18
CA ALA A 36 12.53 9.10 33.32
C ALA A 36 14.04 8.90 33.07
N ILE A 37 14.44 7.85 32.35
CA ILE A 37 15.83 7.63 31.96
C ILE A 37 16.30 8.71 30.98
N ILE A 38 15.45 9.08 30.01
CA ILE A 38 15.75 10.13 29.04
C ILE A 38 15.84 11.49 29.73
N SER A 39 14.91 11.83 30.64
CA SER A 39 14.97 13.09 31.39
C SER A 39 16.24 13.20 32.24
N ALA A 40 16.61 12.15 32.96
CA ALA A 40 17.86 12.13 33.74
C ALA A 40 19.10 12.29 32.86
N ARG A 41 19.05 11.80 31.62
CA ARG A 41 20.15 11.91 30.66
C ARG A 41 20.24 13.29 30.03
N ILE A 42 19.11 13.94 29.79
CA ILE A 42 19.02 15.34 29.36
C ILE A 42 19.57 16.25 30.45
N GLU A 43 19.15 16.05 31.71
CA GLU A 43 19.65 16.83 32.86
C GLU A 43 21.17 16.70 33.02
N LYS A 44 21.69 15.47 32.87
CA LYS A 44 23.13 15.20 32.91
C LYS A 44 23.89 15.84 31.75
N GLY A 45 23.29 15.90 30.56
CA GLY A 45 23.87 16.58 29.39
C GLY A 45 23.83 18.11 29.50
N TRP A 46 22.76 18.64 30.10
CA TRP A 46 22.59 20.06 30.36
C TRP A 46 23.59 20.59 31.40
N ASN A 47 23.90 19.76 32.39
CA ASN A 47 24.88 20.04 33.46
C ASN A 47 26.27 19.42 33.20
N ASP A 48 26.62 19.10 31.95
CA ASP A 48 27.92 18.50 31.61
C ASP A 48 29.07 19.48 31.97
N PRO A 49 30.16 18.99 32.61
CA PRO A 49 31.31 19.82 32.97
C PRO A 49 32.00 20.48 31.75
N ASP A 50 31.78 19.96 30.54
CA ASP A 50 32.34 20.50 29.30
C ASP A 50 31.54 21.72 28.78
N PRO A 51 32.16 22.92 28.73
CA PRO A 51 31.50 24.14 28.26
C PRO A 51 31.07 24.10 26.79
N GLU A 52 31.76 23.35 25.92
CA GLU A 52 31.37 23.24 24.51
C GLU A 52 30.08 22.43 24.35
N LYS A 53 29.95 21.34 25.10
CA LYS A 53 28.72 20.54 25.10
C LYS A 53 27.55 21.35 25.63
N ARG A 54 27.73 22.10 26.72
CA ARG A 54 26.69 23.02 27.22
C ARG A 54 26.29 24.06 26.17
N ALA A 55 27.25 24.60 25.41
CA ALA A 55 26.97 25.52 24.32
C ALA A 55 26.21 24.88 23.15
N GLN A 56 26.42 23.58 22.89
CA GLN A 56 25.65 22.81 21.92
C GLN A 56 24.21 22.57 22.41
N TRP A 57 24.02 22.22 23.69
CA TRP A 57 22.70 22.07 24.30
C TRP A 57 21.89 23.38 24.31
N ARG A 58 22.56 24.53 24.48
CA ARG A 58 21.93 25.87 24.41
C ARG A 58 21.48 26.30 23.01
N LYS A 59 21.95 25.63 21.94
CA LYS A 59 21.54 25.92 20.56
C LYS A 59 20.26 25.19 20.16
N ILE A 60 19.77 24.28 21.02
CA ILE A 60 18.56 23.53 20.77
C ILE A 60 17.36 24.45 21.03
N PRO A 61 16.50 24.72 20.03
CA PRO A 61 15.29 25.50 20.25
C PRO A 61 14.38 24.72 21.21
N CYS A 62 14.16 25.28 22.40
CA CYS A 62 13.26 24.75 23.41
C CYS A 62 12.18 25.80 23.67
N GLU A 63 10.93 25.38 23.85
CA GLU A 63 9.84 26.30 24.23
C GLU A 63 9.91 26.70 25.72
N GLY A 64 10.66 25.96 26.55
CA GLY A 64 10.85 26.19 27.99
C GLY A 64 12.31 26.13 28.50
N GLU A 65 12.50 25.93 29.82
CA GLU A 65 13.82 25.97 30.51
C GLU A 65 14.68 24.69 30.36
N ILE A 66 14.06 23.53 30.14
CA ILE A 66 14.71 22.23 29.88
C ILE A 66 13.82 21.47 28.86
N PRO A 67 14.38 20.86 27.80
CA PRO A 67 13.57 20.11 26.84
C PRO A 67 12.94 18.89 27.50
N THR A 68 11.65 18.67 27.26
CA THR A 68 10.95 17.46 27.71
C THR A 68 11.47 16.23 26.97
N PRO A 69 11.33 15.00 27.53
CA PRO A 69 11.73 13.78 26.84
C PRO A 69 11.10 13.64 25.45
N ASP A 70 9.84 14.07 25.30
CA ASP A 70 9.09 13.99 24.05
C ASP A 70 9.61 15.00 23.02
N GLU A 71 9.83 16.26 23.41
CA GLU A 71 10.45 17.27 22.54
C GLU A 71 11.88 16.90 22.14
N TRP A 72 12.66 16.34 23.06
CA TRP A 72 14.03 15.92 22.79
C TRP A 72 14.08 14.77 21.77
N LEU A 73 13.16 13.79 21.88
CA LEU A 73 13.03 12.74 20.88
C LEU A 73 12.54 13.28 19.54
N GLN A 74 11.60 14.21 19.50
CA GLN A 74 11.16 14.82 18.25
C GLN A 74 12.30 15.59 17.56
N LEU A 75 13.11 16.31 18.33
CA LEU A 75 14.30 17.00 17.81
C LEU A 75 15.34 16.02 17.28
N LEU A 76 15.55 14.90 17.96
CA LEU A 76 16.40 13.82 17.46
C LEU A 76 15.81 13.23 16.19
N ILE A 77 14.54 12.85 16.16
CA ILE A 77 13.89 12.29 14.96
C ILE A 77 14.03 13.29 13.81
N HIS A 78 13.69 14.56 14.00
CA HIS A 78 13.81 15.60 12.96
C HIS A 78 15.26 15.83 12.51
N GLY A 79 16.25 15.73 13.41
CA GLY A 79 17.68 15.81 13.07
C GLY A 79 18.19 14.56 12.35
N TRP A 80 17.74 13.37 12.76
CA TRP A 80 18.15 12.07 12.24
C TRP A 80 17.47 11.72 10.91
N LEU A 81 16.25 12.22 10.66
CA LEU A 81 15.50 12.05 9.42
C LEU A 81 16.14 12.77 8.22
N LYS A 82 17.10 13.67 8.48
CA LYS A 82 17.89 14.32 7.43
C LYS A 82 18.94 13.41 6.80
N LEU A 83 19.19 12.23 7.38
CA LEU A 83 20.13 11.25 6.81
C LEU A 83 19.40 10.35 5.79
N PRO A 84 19.84 10.32 4.52
CA PRO A 84 19.14 9.61 3.44
C PRO A 84 19.05 8.10 3.69
N THR A 85 20.04 7.52 4.37
CA THR A 85 20.12 6.10 4.72
C THR A 85 19.06 5.68 5.75
N MET A 86 18.72 6.55 6.71
CA MET A 86 17.79 6.20 7.77
C MET A 86 16.32 6.36 7.33
N ARG A 87 16.02 7.34 6.46
CA ARG A 87 14.70 7.49 5.83
C ARG A 87 14.28 6.25 5.04
N PHE A 88 15.26 5.57 4.44
CA PHE A 88 15.06 4.30 3.75
C PHE A 88 14.75 3.16 4.73
N CYS A 89 15.43 3.13 5.88
CA CYS A 89 15.21 2.13 6.92
C CYS A 89 13.81 2.26 7.54
N PHE A 90 13.37 3.49 7.86
CA PHE A 90 12.03 3.71 8.41
C PHE A 90 10.92 3.40 7.40
N ARG A 91 11.09 3.73 6.11
CA ARG A 91 10.14 3.32 5.06
C ARG A 91 10.03 1.78 4.95
N TYR A 92 11.16 1.08 5.01
CA TYR A 92 11.17 -0.38 5.04
C TYR A 92 10.52 -0.96 6.30
N TYR A 93 10.68 -0.31 7.44
CA TYR A 93 10.06 -0.73 8.70
C TYR A 93 8.55 -0.48 8.71
N ASP A 94 8.08 0.66 8.21
CA ASP A 94 6.65 1.00 8.11
C ASP A 94 5.92 0.03 7.17
N GLU A 95 6.56 -0.27 6.02
CA GLU A 95 6.04 -1.19 5.01
C GLU A 95 5.96 -2.65 5.53
N TYR A 96 6.84 -3.08 6.43
CA TYR A 96 6.91 -4.47 6.90
C TYR A 96 6.37 -4.72 8.31
N ILE A 97 6.34 -3.73 9.20
CA ILE A 97 6.03 -3.92 10.63
C ILE A 97 4.75 -3.21 11.05
N ASP A 98 4.34 -2.13 10.39
CA ASP A 98 3.11 -1.39 10.77
C ASP A 98 1.82 -2.04 10.23
N GLY A 99 1.97 -3.10 9.42
CA GLY A 99 0.85 -3.83 8.83
C GLY A 99 0.43 -5.13 9.53
N ILE A 100 1.17 -5.64 10.51
CA ILE A 100 0.92 -6.98 11.09
C ILE A 100 -0.22 -6.98 12.13
N THR A 101 -1.42 -6.57 11.72
CA THR A 101 -2.65 -6.82 12.47
C THR A 101 -3.13 -8.26 12.27
N TYR A 102 -3.79 -8.82 13.29
CA TYR A 102 -4.30 -10.20 13.26
C TYR A 102 -5.17 -10.48 12.02
N GLU A 103 -6.02 -9.53 11.62
CA GLU A 103 -6.87 -9.66 10.44
C GLU A 103 -6.09 -9.65 9.12
N LYS A 104 -5.10 -8.77 8.97
CA LYS A 104 -4.26 -8.72 7.76
C LYS A 104 -3.38 -9.98 7.62
N ASN A 105 -2.98 -10.56 8.74
CA ASN A 105 -2.31 -11.85 8.78
C ASN A 105 -3.25 -12.96 8.29
N LEU A 106 -4.50 -13.00 8.76
CA LEU A 106 -5.49 -13.98 8.31
C LEU A 106 -5.82 -13.86 6.81
N ASP A 107 -5.87 -12.64 6.28
CA ASP A 107 -6.02 -12.37 4.84
C ASP A 107 -4.81 -12.87 4.04
N THR A 108 -3.59 -12.57 4.50
CA THR A 108 -2.33 -13.05 3.92
C THR A 108 -2.20 -14.58 3.97
N PHE A 109 -2.74 -15.22 5.01
CA PHE A 109 -2.79 -16.67 5.16
C PHE A 109 -3.94 -17.33 4.38
N GLY A 110 -4.72 -16.57 3.61
CA GLY A 110 -5.73 -17.09 2.69
C GLY A 110 -6.96 -17.67 3.40
N LYS A 111 -7.33 -17.14 4.58
CA LYS A 111 -8.56 -17.58 5.26
C LYS A 111 -9.78 -17.07 4.49
N VAL A 112 -10.38 -17.95 3.70
CA VAL A 112 -11.63 -17.68 2.99
C VAL A 112 -12.78 -17.70 3.99
N SER A 113 -13.43 -16.56 4.21
CA SER A 113 -14.72 -16.52 4.91
C SER A 113 -15.82 -16.96 3.96
N TYR A 114 -16.65 -17.94 4.35
CA TYR A 114 -17.76 -18.42 3.53
C TYR A 114 -18.85 -17.35 3.29
N ASP A 115 -18.90 -16.33 4.14
CA ASP A 115 -19.92 -15.27 4.09
C ASP A 115 -19.61 -14.16 3.08
N ALA A 116 -18.39 -14.10 2.52
CA ALA A 116 -17.99 -13.07 1.55
C ALA A 116 -16.98 -13.63 0.53
N PRO A 117 -17.43 -14.41 -0.47
CA PRO A 117 -16.54 -14.90 -1.51
C PRO A 117 -16.03 -13.73 -2.35
N ALA A 118 -14.70 -13.57 -2.46
CA ALA A 118 -14.08 -12.50 -3.24
C ALA A 118 -14.11 -12.77 -4.76
N SER A 119 -14.05 -14.04 -5.16
CA SER A 119 -14.14 -14.47 -6.56
C SER A 119 -14.52 -15.96 -6.67
N ILE A 120 -15.25 -16.32 -7.74
CA ILE A 120 -15.64 -17.70 -8.03
C ILE A 120 -15.10 -18.06 -9.41
N SER A 121 -14.30 -19.12 -9.49
CA SER A 121 -13.79 -19.66 -10.75
C SER A 121 -14.61 -20.89 -11.14
N ILE A 122 -15.31 -20.82 -12.28
CA ILE A 122 -16.13 -21.92 -12.81
C ILE A 122 -15.39 -22.51 -14.01
N TYR A 123 -15.25 -23.84 -14.03
CA TYR A 123 -14.66 -24.59 -15.13
C TYR A 123 -15.74 -25.51 -15.72
N THR A 124 -15.89 -25.49 -17.03
CA THR A 124 -16.85 -26.31 -17.77
C THR A 124 -16.11 -27.26 -18.70
N ASP A 125 -16.60 -28.49 -18.80
CA ASP A 125 -15.98 -29.53 -19.64
C ASP A 125 -16.35 -29.39 -21.13
N SER A 126 -17.44 -28.67 -21.45
CA SER A 126 -17.93 -28.47 -22.82
C SER A 126 -18.26 -27.00 -23.12
N PHE A 127 -18.39 -26.67 -24.41
CA PHE A 127 -18.81 -25.33 -24.87
C PHE A 127 -20.29 -25.09 -24.59
N GLU A 128 -21.10 -26.13 -24.67
CA GLU A 128 -22.54 -26.09 -24.38
C GLU A 128 -22.80 -25.78 -22.89
N ASP A 129 -22.02 -26.39 -21.99
CA ASP A 129 -22.13 -26.13 -20.56
C ASP A 129 -21.68 -24.71 -20.21
N LYS A 130 -20.62 -24.22 -20.86
CA LYS A 130 -20.17 -22.83 -20.76
C LYS A 130 -21.29 -21.86 -21.15
N GLU A 131 -21.94 -22.12 -22.28
CA GLU A 131 -23.04 -21.30 -22.78
C GLU A 131 -24.24 -21.31 -21.81
N ALA A 132 -24.56 -22.46 -21.23
CA ALA A 132 -25.60 -22.59 -20.22
C ALA A 132 -25.28 -21.78 -18.95
N VAL A 133 -24.01 -21.74 -18.53
CA VAL A 133 -23.55 -20.93 -17.39
C VAL A 133 -23.67 -19.43 -17.70
N SER A 134 -23.20 -18.99 -18.88
CA SER A 134 -23.34 -17.59 -19.31
C SER A 134 -24.81 -17.16 -19.34
N GLN A 135 -25.70 -17.98 -19.90
CA GLN A 135 -27.13 -17.71 -19.94
C GLN A 135 -27.76 -17.67 -18.53
N CYS A 136 -27.31 -18.52 -17.61
CA CYS A 136 -27.75 -18.48 -16.22
C CYS A 136 -27.38 -17.16 -15.55
N ILE A 137 -26.15 -16.69 -15.75
CA ILE A 137 -25.66 -15.41 -15.21
C ILE A 137 -26.41 -14.23 -15.82
N GLU A 138 -26.63 -14.22 -17.13
CA GLU A 138 -27.43 -13.19 -17.79
C GLU A 138 -28.87 -13.14 -17.27
N ASN A 139 -29.50 -14.30 -17.08
CA ASN A 139 -30.86 -14.38 -16.56
C ASN A 139 -30.95 -13.88 -15.12
N TYR A 140 -29.96 -14.21 -14.28
CA TYR A 140 -29.85 -13.64 -12.95
C TYR A 140 -29.69 -12.11 -13.00
N ASN A 141 -28.78 -11.60 -13.83
CA ASN A 141 -28.50 -10.17 -13.99
C ASN A 141 -29.69 -9.35 -14.51
N LYS A 142 -30.64 -9.98 -15.22
CA LYS A 142 -31.91 -9.35 -15.64
C LYS A 142 -32.89 -9.16 -14.48
N THR A 143 -32.77 -9.94 -13.40
CA THR A 143 -33.71 -9.95 -12.26
C THR A 143 -33.24 -9.13 -11.06
N VAL A 144 -32.00 -8.65 -11.06
CA VAL A 144 -31.37 -7.94 -9.95
C VAL A 144 -31.01 -6.49 -10.31
N ASP A 145 -30.88 -5.65 -9.29
CA ASP A 145 -30.44 -4.25 -9.43
C ASP A 145 -28.95 -4.16 -9.81
N GLU A 146 -28.50 -3.02 -10.34
CA GLU A 146 -27.14 -2.83 -10.87
C GLU A 146 -26.05 -3.16 -9.84
N ASP A 147 -26.28 -2.81 -8.57
CA ASP A 147 -25.36 -3.06 -7.46
C ASP A 147 -25.21 -4.54 -7.11
N SER A 148 -26.13 -5.40 -7.56
CA SER A 148 -26.14 -6.85 -7.31
C SER A 148 -25.86 -7.69 -8.56
N ARG A 149 -25.49 -7.05 -9.68
CA ARG A 149 -25.14 -7.76 -10.92
C ARG A 149 -23.82 -8.51 -10.75
N ILE A 150 -23.80 -9.73 -11.28
CA ILE A 150 -22.60 -10.54 -11.39
C ILE A 150 -21.81 -10.07 -12.62
N SER A 151 -20.62 -9.52 -12.38
CA SER A 151 -19.64 -9.28 -13.44
C SER A 151 -18.80 -10.55 -13.62
N TYR A 152 -18.76 -11.07 -14.85
CA TYR A 152 -17.96 -12.23 -15.21
C TYR A 152 -17.10 -11.90 -16.43
N THR A 153 -15.96 -12.58 -16.58
CA THR A 153 -15.05 -12.43 -17.72
C THR A 153 -14.79 -13.78 -18.34
N ASP A 154 -15.04 -13.88 -19.64
CA ASP A 154 -14.88 -15.10 -20.41
C ASP A 154 -13.62 -15.08 -21.28
N TYR A 155 -12.56 -15.73 -20.80
CA TYR A 155 -11.29 -15.75 -21.52
C TYR A 155 -11.37 -16.49 -22.85
N VAL A 156 -12.19 -17.54 -22.96
CA VAL A 156 -12.28 -18.33 -24.19
C VAL A 156 -13.01 -17.55 -25.27
N GLU A 157 -14.09 -16.86 -24.90
CA GLU A 157 -14.82 -16.00 -25.83
C GLU A 157 -13.97 -14.81 -26.29
N LEU A 158 -13.25 -14.15 -25.37
CA LEU A 158 -12.35 -13.05 -25.72
C LEU A 158 -11.24 -13.49 -26.68
N LEU A 159 -10.67 -14.68 -26.47
CA LEU A 159 -9.66 -15.23 -27.36
C LEU A 159 -10.23 -15.58 -28.74
N THR A 160 -11.39 -16.25 -28.80
CA THR A 160 -12.04 -16.56 -30.07
C THR A 160 -12.45 -15.31 -30.83
N SER A 161 -12.99 -14.29 -30.14
CA SER A 161 -13.35 -13.01 -30.76
C SER A 161 -12.13 -12.32 -31.37
N SER A 162 -11.00 -12.28 -30.65
CA SER A 162 -9.74 -11.73 -31.15
C SER A 162 -9.21 -12.49 -32.37
N LEU A 163 -9.24 -13.82 -32.32
CA LEU A 163 -8.83 -14.68 -33.43
C LEU A 163 -9.71 -14.49 -34.66
N THR A 164 -11.04 -14.44 -34.50
CA THR A 164 -11.98 -14.20 -35.59
C THR A 164 -11.75 -12.83 -36.23
N SER A 165 -11.55 -11.78 -35.42
CA SER A 165 -11.27 -10.43 -35.94
C SER A 165 -9.98 -10.38 -36.77
N MET A 166 -8.91 -11.06 -36.35
CA MET A 166 -7.68 -11.15 -37.14
C MET A 166 -7.90 -11.88 -38.47
N VAL A 167 -8.63 -12.99 -38.44
CA VAL A 167 -8.97 -13.77 -39.63
C VAL A 167 -9.84 -12.95 -40.60
N ASP A 168 -10.80 -12.19 -40.10
CA ASP A 168 -11.66 -11.34 -40.91
C ASP A 168 -10.86 -10.26 -41.64
N VAL A 169 -9.95 -9.58 -40.93
CA VAL A 169 -9.07 -8.56 -41.55
C VAL A 169 -8.23 -9.16 -42.67
N ILE A 170 -7.61 -10.32 -42.43
CA ILE A 170 -6.80 -11.00 -43.46
C ILE A 170 -7.68 -11.43 -44.64
N SER A 171 -8.86 -11.97 -44.37
CA SER A 171 -9.82 -12.42 -45.40
C SER A 171 -10.26 -11.25 -46.29
N TYR A 172 -10.60 -10.10 -45.71
CA TYR A 172 -10.95 -8.90 -46.47
C TYR A 172 -9.80 -8.41 -47.35
N VAL A 173 -8.57 -8.40 -46.84
CA VAL A 173 -7.39 -7.99 -47.61
C VAL A 173 -7.13 -8.93 -48.78
N LEU A 174 -7.23 -10.25 -48.57
CA LEU A 174 -7.04 -11.24 -49.63
C LEU A 174 -8.13 -11.15 -50.70
N ILE A 175 -9.40 -11.01 -50.31
CA ILE A 175 -10.51 -10.84 -51.25
C ILE A 175 -10.32 -9.57 -52.09
N ALA A 176 -9.93 -8.46 -51.46
CA ALA A 176 -9.65 -7.21 -52.17
C ALA A 176 -8.48 -7.36 -53.16
N PHE A 177 -7.41 -8.06 -52.77
CA PHE A 177 -6.27 -8.32 -53.64
C PHE A 177 -6.63 -9.19 -54.86
N VAL A 178 -7.44 -10.23 -54.65
CA VAL A 178 -7.94 -11.09 -55.73
C VAL A 178 -8.87 -10.31 -56.66
N ALA A 179 -9.75 -9.46 -56.13
CA ALA A 179 -10.67 -8.64 -56.91
C ALA A 179 -9.93 -7.64 -57.82
N VAL A 180 -8.90 -6.95 -57.32
CA VAL A 180 -8.06 -6.06 -58.13
C VAL A 180 -7.31 -6.85 -59.20
N SER A 181 -6.77 -8.02 -58.85
CA SER A 181 -6.05 -8.88 -59.78
C SER A 181 -6.93 -9.35 -60.95
N LEU A 182 -8.20 -9.66 -60.68
CA LEU A 182 -9.20 -10.01 -61.71
C LEU A 182 -9.48 -8.84 -62.65
N ILE A 183 -9.68 -7.63 -62.13
CA ILE A 183 -9.94 -6.43 -62.95
C ILE A 183 -8.76 -6.15 -63.89
N VAL A 184 -7.53 -6.21 -63.37
CA VAL A 184 -6.31 -5.97 -64.16
C VAL A 184 -6.10 -7.07 -65.20
N SER A 185 -6.50 -8.32 -64.91
CA SER A 185 -6.41 -9.43 -65.86
C SER A 185 -7.50 -9.40 -66.95
N CYS A 186 -8.57 -8.61 -66.79
CA CYS A 186 -9.70 -8.54 -67.73
C CYS A 186 -9.59 -7.42 -68.78
N ILE A 187 -8.50 -6.64 -68.78
CA ILE A 187 -8.16 -5.64 -69.81
C ILE A 187 -7.13 -6.25 -70.76
#